data_AF-A0A914FPS0-F1
#
_entry.id   AF-A0A914FPS0-F1
#
_cell.length_a   1.000
_cell.length_b   1.000
_cell.length_c   1.000
_cell.angle_alpha   90.00
_cell.angle_beta   90.00
_cell.angle_gamma   90.00
#
_symmetry.space_group_name_H-M   'P 1'
#
loop_
_entity.id
_entity.type
_entity.pdbx_description
1 polymer ?
#
loop_
_entity_poly.entity_id
_entity_poly.type
_entity_poly.pdbx_seq_one_letter_code
_entity_poly.pdbx_strand_id
1 'polypeptide(L)'
;MLKPGFRNTTSNFIPAKPVQSGTTLSTSPAHASQTTPKVEKPIAPYPFPSNFIFSEDEIKNSPSFRKHKISADEEIILRRVGTCFIKQLTSRINKKIVVKQKQISARATCMAMVYFHRFYMYHSFTTFLPIEMATTCLFLASKAEDCPKSINVFSDYYYRLTHNGEKLQEHEFEDVNPMIEAYEIRLLQTLAFEFRIELPHIAVINAPFHSQSDYLKKIAWRFSTDMLSFTTLCLQYDEKVLAAAAFYAAGAYLDIDVTIFIYSLSTA
;
A
#
# COMPACT_ATOMS: atom_id res chain seq x y z
N MET A 1 -2.02 27.09 37.21
CA MET A 1 -3.11 26.28 37.80
C MET A 1 -3.26 25.01 36.96
N LEU A 2 -3.38 23.85 37.60
CA LEU A 2 -3.52 22.54 36.95
C LEU A 2 -4.99 22.10 36.95
N LYS A 3 -5.49 21.50 35.86
CA LYS A 3 -6.01 20.12 35.83
C LYS A 3 -6.46 19.70 34.40
N PRO A 4 -6.67 18.39 34.13
CA PRO A 4 -6.36 17.84 32.81
C PRO A 4 -7.49 16.99 32.20
N GLY A 5 -7.20 16.37 31.05
CA GLY A 5 -7.66 15.00 30.79
C GLY A 5 -8.04 14.70 29.35
N PHE A 6 -7.31 13.75 28.74
CA PHE A 6 -7.91 12.69 27.94
C PHE A 6 -7.12 11.40 28.20
N ARG A 7 -7.85 10.30 28.43
CA ARG A 7 -7.28 9.01 28.84
C ARG A 7 -7.03 8.10 27.63
N ASN A 8 -5.99 7.28 27.72
CA ASN A 8 -5.78 6.13 26.85
C ASN A 8 -7.01 5.22 26.87
N THR A 9 -7.40 4.69 25.72
CA THR A 9 -8.39 3.61 25.63
C THR A 9 -7.78 2.45 24.85
N THR A 10 -7.33 1.43 25.57
CA THR A 10 -6.97 0.11 25.02
C THR A 10 -8.24 -0.71 24.87
N SER A 11 -8.64 -1.06 23.65
CA SER A 11 -9.77 -1.98 23.40
C SER A 11 -9.27 -3.42 23.26
N ASN A 12 -9.57 -4.24 24.27
CA ASN A 12 -9.27 -5.66 24.26
C ASN A 12 -10.18 -6.40 23.27
N PHE A 13 -9.61 -7.30 22.46
CA PHE A 13 -10.37 -8.28 21.68
C PHE A 13 -10.74 -9.48 22.56
N ILE A 14 -11.97 -10.00 22.41
CA ILE A 14 -12.49 -11.18 23.10
C ILE A 14 -12.84 -12.24 22.04
N PRO A 15 -12.41 -13.51 22.18
CA PRO A 15 -12.72 -14.56 21.21
C PRO A 15 -14.09 -15.21 21.43
N ALA A 16 -14.74 -15.63 20.34
CA ALA A 16 -15.99 -16.38 20.37
C ALA A 16 -15.77 -17.90 20.60
N LYS A 17 -16.74 -18.57 21.24
CA LYS A 17 -16.74 -20.02 21.53
C LYS A 17 -17.50 -20.84 20.47
N PRO A 18 -17.20 -22.15 20.32
CA PRO A 18 -17.77 -23.01 19.28
C PRO A 18 -19.14 -23.61 19.65
N VAL A 19 -19.86 -24.11 18.64
CA VAL A 19 -21.13 -24.86 18.77
C VAL A 19 -20.97 -26.26 18.20
N GLN A 20 -21.54 -27.28 18.84
CA GLN A 20 -21.54 -28.70 18.42
C GLN A 20 -22.94 -29.32 18.41
N SER A 21 -23.22 -30.19 17.41
CA SER A 21 -24.23 -31.28 17.29
C SER A 21 -24.44 -31.55 15.77
N GLY A 22 -24.83 -32.70 15.22
CA GLY A 22 -25.22 -34.02 15.76
C GLY A 22 -26.65 -34.39 15.34
N THR A 23 -27.00 -35.54 14.74
CA THR A 23 -26.25 -36.75 14.31
C THR A 23 -27.17 -37.60 13.39
N THR A 24 -26.68 -38.37 12.38
CA THR A 24 -27.07 -39.79 12.06
C THR A 24 -26.66 -40.28 10.64
N LEU A 25 -26.53 -41.61 10.45
CA LEU A 25 -26.13 -42.32 9.21
C LEU A 25 -27.30 -43.07 8.55
N SER A 26 -27.18 -43.35 7.24
CA SER A 26 -27.73 -44.56 6.58
C SER A 26 -26.86 -44.97 5.37
N THR A 27 -26.97 -46.23 4.90
CA THR A 27 -25.86 -46.95 4.21
C THR A 27 -26.17 -47.53 2.81
N SER A 28 -25.29 -47.22 1.84
CA SER A 28 -24.76 -48.09 0.73
C SER A 28 -25.73 -48.72 -0.32
N PRO A 29 -25.26 -49.27 -1.49
CA PRO A 29 -23.88 -49.39 -2.01
C PRO A 29 -23.63 -48.97 -3.50
N ALA A 30 -22.34 -48.87 -3.86
CA ALA A 30 -21.69 -49.21 -5.15
C ALA A 30 -22.12 -48.57 -6.50
N HIS A 31 -21.22 -47.77 -7.10
CA HIS A 31 -20.52 -48.19 -8.34
C HIS A 31 -19.20 -47.41 -8.54
N ALA A 32 -18.12 -48.11 -8.90
CA ALA A 32 -16.85 -47.47 -9.24
C ALA A 32 -16.86 -46.94 -10.68
N SER A 33 -16.30 -45.74 -10.89
CA SER A 33 -15.92 -45.24 -12.22
C SER A 33 -14.74 -44.29 -12.07
N GLN A 34 -13.61 -44.69 -12.65
CA GLN A 34 -12.38 -43.90 -12.66
C GLN A 34 -12.52 -42.77 -13.67
N THR A 35 -12.62 -41.52 -13.22
CA THR A 35 -12.41 -40.35 -14.08
C THR A 35 -11.04 -39.76 -13.81
N THR A 36 -10.19 -39.80 -14.82
CA THR A 36 -8.85 -39.19 -14.86
C THR A 36 -8.88 -37.72 -14.42
N PRO A 37 -7.84 -37.22 -13.71
CA PRO A 37 -7.77 -35.81 -13.36
C PRO A 37 -7.83 -34.94 -14.62
N LYS A 38 -8.79 -34.03 -14.66
CA LYS A 38 -8.87 -33.02 -15.72
C LYS A 38 -7.61 -32.15 -15.64
N VAL A 39 -6.75 -32.23 -16.64
CA VAL A 39 -5.70 -31.24 -16.85
C VAL A 39 -6.41 -29.92 -17.13
N GLU A 40 -6.42 -29.02 -16.15
CA GLU A 40 -6.91 -27.67 -16.36
C GLU A 40 -6.08 -26.99 -17.44
N LYS A 41 -6.76 -26.39 -18.42
CA LYS A 41 -6.08 -25.64 -19.47
C LYS A 41 -5.32 -24.48 -18.83
N PRO A 42 -4.12 -24.12 -19.33
CA PRO A 42 -3.38 -22.99 -18.79
C PRO A 42 -4.25 -21.75 -18.78
N ILE A 43 -4.35 -21.11 -17.61
CA ILE A 43 -5.05 -19.86 -17.41
C ILE A 43 -4.47 -18.87 -18.43
N ALA A 44 -5.33 -18.26 -19.25
CA ALA A 44 -4.91 -17.29 -20.26
C ALA A 44 -4.04 -16.20 -19.61
N PRO A 45 -3.01 -15.68 -20.31
CA PRO A 45 -2.19 -14.60 -19.76
C PRO A 45 -3.12 -13.47 -19.34
N TYR A 46 -3.01 -13.04 -18.08
CA TYR A 46 -3.79 -11.92 -17.56
C TYR A 46 -3.69 -10.76 -18.55
N PRO A 47 -4.82 -10.14 -18.98
CA PRO A 47 -4.75 -8.98 -19.85
C PRO A 47 -3.97 -7.90 -19.09
N PHE A 48 -2.73 -7.67 -19.52
CA PHE A 48 -1.84 -6.73 -18.85
C PHE A 48 -2.49 -5.34 -18.89
N PRO A 49 -2.69 -4.69 -17.73
CA PRO A 49 -3.38 -3.42 -17.70
C PRO A 49 -2.58 -2.37 -18.47
N SER A 50 -3.15 -1.88 -19.56
CA SER A 50 -2.49 -0.95 -20.49
C SER A 50 -2.21 0.42 -19.87
N ASN A 51 -2.87 0.76 -18.75
CA ASN A 51 -2.45 1.80 -17.81
C ASN A 51 -3.03 1.48 -16.41
N PHE A 52 -2.42 1.99 -15.34
CA PHE A 52 -2.93 1.92 -13.96
C PHE A 52 -3.76 3.17 -13.56
N ILE A 53 -4.38 3.80 -14.56
CA ILE A 53 -5.30 4.93 -14.39
C ILE A 53 -6.72 4.41 -14.61
N PHE A 54 -7.60 4.77 -13.69
CA PHE A 54 -8.97 4.27 -13.54
C PHE A 54 -9.93 5.43 -13.34
N SER A 55 -11.14 5.29 -13.86
CA SER A 55 -12.25 6.22 -13.58
C SER A 55 -12.70 6.15 -12.12
N GLU A 56 -13.37 7.20 -11.64
CA GLU A 56 -13.94 7.24 -10.29
C GLU A 56 -14.94 6.08 -10.06
N ASP A 57 -15.70 5.71 -11.09
CA ASP A 57 -16.66 4.61 -11.02
C ASP A 57 -15.99 3.23 -10.97
N GLU A 58 -14.84 3.05 -11.62
CA GLU A 58 -14.04 1.82 -11.49
C GLU A 58 -13.44 1.68 -10.09
N ILE A 59 -13.02 2.80 -9.48
CA ILE A 59 -12.50 2.84 -8.10
C ILE A 59 -13.62 2.56 -7.09
N LYS A 60 -14.82 3.14 -7.27
CA LYS A 60 -16.00 2.80 -6.45
C LYS A 60 -16.40 1.34 -6.63
N ASN A 61 -16.33 0.83 -7.86
CA ASN A 61 -16.61 -0.56 -8.20
C ASN A 61 -15.37 -1.45 -8.02
N SER A 62 -14.68 -1.33 -6.88
CA SER A 62 -13.47 -2.10 -6.57
C SER A 62 -13.75 -3.62 -6.41
N PRO A 63 -12.72 -4.48 -6.43
CA PRO A 63 -12.88 -5.89 -6.06
C PRO A 63 -13.42 -6.09 -4.62
N SER A 64 -13.11 -5.17 -3.70
CA SER A 64 -13.62 -5.20 -2.32
C SER A 64 -15.13 -4.94 -2.26
N PHE A 65 -15.60 -3.94 -2.99
CA PHE A 65 -17.04 -3.68 -3.12
C PHE A 65 -17.76 -4.82 -3.87
N ARG A 66 -17.22 -5.27 -5.01
CA ARG A 66 -17.84 -6.33 -5.83
C ARG A 66 -18.03 -7.62 -5.03
N LYS A 67 -16.97 -8.13 -4.40
CA LYS A 67 -16.95 -9.44 -3.73
C LYS A 67 -17.48 -9.41 -2.29
N HIS A 68 -17.18 -8.36 -1.52
CA HIS A 68 -17.40 -8.35 -0.06
C HIS A 68 -18.24 -7.17 0.45
N LYS A 69 -18.73 -6.31 -0.45
CA LYS A 69 -19.61 -5.16 -0.12
C LYS A 69 -19.01 -4.15 0.87
N ILE A 70 -17.68 -4.11 0.99
CA ILE A 70 -16.96 -3.02 1.68
C ILE A 70 -17.33 -1.70 0.99
N SER A 71 -17.76 -0.72 1.77
CA SER A 71 -18.12 0.61 1.25
C SER A 71 -16.89 1.41 0.82
N ALA A 72 -17.08 2.41 -0.04
CA ALA A 72 -15.98 3.26 -0.52
C ALA A 72 -15.26 3.99 0.64
N ASP A 73 -16.00 4.43 1.66
CA ASP A 73 -15.43 5.12 2.83
C ASP A 73 -14.59 4.17 3.70
N GLU A 74 -15.08 2.96 3.98
CA GLU A 74 -14.30 1.92 4.66
C GLU A 74 -13.05 1.53 3.87
N GLU A 75 -13.16 1.43 2.55
CA GLU A 75 -12.01 1.13 1.70
C GLU A 75 -10.96 2.24 1.73
N ILE A 76 -11.37 3.51 1.73
CA ILE A 76 -10.46 4.66 1.89
C ILE A 76 -9.76 4.60 3.26
N ILE A 77 -10.47 4.21 4.33
CA ILE A 77 -9.88 4.02 5.65
C ILE A 77 -8.85 2.87 5.64
N LEU A 78 -9.17 1.72 5.05
CA LEU A 78 -8.24 0.58 4.92
C LEU A 78 -7.01 0.94 4.09
N ARG A 79 -7.19 1.72 3.02
CA ARG A 79 -6.09 2.27 2.20
C ARG A 79 -5.17 3.17 3.03
N ARG A 80 -5.74 4.08 3.83
CA ARG A 80 -5.01 4.96 4.76
C ARG A 80 -4.26 4.20 5.85
N VAL A 81 -4.86 3.14 6.41
CA VAL A 81 -4.20 2.27 7.40
C VAL A 81 -2.94 1.65 6.80
N GLY A 82 -3.04 1.07 5.59
CA GLY A 82 -1.91 0.48 4.88
C GLY A 82 -0.79 1.49 4.56
N THR A 83 -1.10 2.62 3.92
CA THR A 83 -0.08 3.63 3.57
C THR A 83 0.56 4.28 4.80
N CYS A 84 -0.20 4.48 5.88
CA CYS A 84 0.32 4.92 7.16
C CYS A 84 1.27 3.88 7.77
N PHE A 85 0.93 2.59 7.69
CA PHE A 85 1.82 1.52 8.12
C PHE A 85 3.12 1.49 7.31
N ILE A 86 3.07 1.70 5.98
CA ILE A 86 4.27 1.86 5.13
C ILE A 86 5.17 2.98 5.67
N LYS A 87 4.62 4.18 5.93
CA LYS A 87 5.38 5.32 6.50
C LYS A 87 6.01 4.96 7.86
N GLN A 88 5.26 4.29 8.73
CA GLN A 88 5.72 3.88 10.06
C GLN A 88 6.84 2.83 9.97
N LEU A 89 6.65 1.77 9.18
CA LEU A 89 7.61 0.69 8.97
C LEU A 89 8.96 1.22 8.44
N THR A 90 8.92 2.03 7.38
CA THR A 90 10.11 2.73 6.85
C THR A 90 10.84 3.51 7.94
N SER A 91 10.11 4.33 8.72
CA SER A 91 10.69 5.16 9.77
C SER A 91 11.37 4.32 10.87
N ARG A 92 10.74 3.23 11.29
CA ARG A 92 11.28 2.31 12.31
C ARG A 92 12.53 1.58 11.83
N ILE A 93 12.56 1.12 10.58
CA ILE A 93 13.73 0.49 9.96
C ILE A 93 14.87 1.51 9.84
N ASN A 94 14.61 2.66 9.22
CA ASN A 94 15.62 3.70 8.97
C ASN A 94 16.23 4.27 10.26
N LYS A 95 15.49 4.30 11.38
CA LYS A 95 15.99 4.77 12.68
C LYS A 95 17.21 3.99 13.20
N LYS A 96 17.39 2.71 12.85
CA LYS A 96 18.60 1.93 13.21
C LYS A 96 19.74 2.06 12.21
N ILE A 97 19.51 2.65 11.03
CA ILE A 97 20.50 2.72 9.94
C ILE A 97 21.19 4.08 9.97
N VAL A 98 22.43 4.11 10.45
CA VAL A 98 23.25 5.34 10.56
C VAL A 98 23.66 5.89 9.18
N VAL A 99 23.99 5.00 8.24
CA VAL A 99 24.44 5.38 6.89
C VAL A 99 23.24 5.73 6.01
N LYS A 100 23.04 7.01 5.69
CA LYS A 100 21.91 7.50 4.88
C LYS A 100 21.75 6.76 3.54
N GLN A 101 22.84 6.46 2.85
CA GLN A 101 22.84 5.73 1.57
C GLN A 101 22.33 4.28 1.71
N LYS A 102 22.33 3.71 2.93
CA LYS A 102 21.76 2.39 3.22
C LYS A 102 20.33 2.44 3.72
N GLN A 103 19.74 3.61 3.96
CA GLN A 103 18.33 3.75 4.37
C GLN A 103 17.40 3.39 3.21
N ILE A 104 16.17 2.95 3.52
CA ILE A 104 15.10 2.83 2.52
C ILE A 104 14.77 4.25 2.05
N SER A 105 14.81 4.49 0.73
CA SER A 105 14.67 5.83 0.17
C SER A 105 13.23 6.36 0.32
N ALA A 106 13.09 7.70 0.31
CA ALA A 106 11.76 8.32 0.27
C ALA A 106 10.99 7.93 -0.99
N ARG A 107 11.71 7.72 -2.11
CA ARG A 107 11.14 7.28 -3.39
C ARG A 107 10.59 5.85 -3.30
N ALA A 108 11.36 4.89 -2.78
CA ALA A 108 10.89 3.53 -2.50
C ALA A 108 9.65 3.51 -1.60
N THR A 109 9.64 4.37 -0.57
CA THR A 109 8.49 4.52 0.35
C THR A 109 7.23 5.00 -0.37
N CYS A 110 7.36 5.93 -1.32
CA CYS A 110 6.24 6.43 -2.12
C CYS A 110 5.78 5.40 -3.17
N MET A 111 6.71 4.69 -3.82
CA MET A 111 6.40 3.61 -4.76
C MET A 111 5.63 2.48 -4.08
N ALA A 112 6.01 2.11 -2.85
CA ALA A 112 5.28 1.13 -2.05
C ALA A 112 3.81 1.53 -1.83
N MET A 113 3.51 2.82 -1.64
CA MET A 113 2.11 3.29 -1.54
C MET A 113 1.37 3.12 -2.86
N VAL A 114 2.01 3.47 -3.99
CA VAL A 114 1.36 3.32 -5.31
C VAL A 114 1.16 1.84 -5.66
N TYR A 115 2.11 0.95 -5.36
CA TYR A 115 1.93 -0.50 -5.46
C TYR A 115 0.74 -0.98 -4.63
N PHE A 116 0.66 -0.53 -3.38
CA PHE A 116 -0.43 -0.86 -2.48
C PHE A 116 -1.78 -0.40 -3.05
N HIS A 117 -1.86 0.85 -3.55
CA HIS A 117 -3.06 1.38 -4.19
C HIS A 117 -3.46 0.56 -5.44
N ARG A 118 -2.50 0.26 -6.33
CA ARG A 118 -2.71 -0.53 -7.55
C ARG A 118 -3.14 -1.97 -7.25
N PHE A 119 -2.55 -2.61 -6.24
CA PHE A 119 -2.87 -3.99 -5.86
C PHE A 119 -4.35 -4.18 -5.51
N TYR A 120 -4.93 -3.28 -4.71
CA TYR A 120 -6.35 -3.32 -4.33
C TYR A 120 -7.32 -2.84 -5.43
N MET A 121 -6.85 -2.55 -6.65
CA MET A 121 -7.72 -2.48 -7.84
C MET A 121 -7.99 -3.87 -8.43
N TYR A 122 -7.22 -4.89 -8.04
CA TYR A 122 -7.38 -6.28 -8.49
C TYR A 122 -7.75 -7.25 -7.36
N HIS A 123 -7.42 -6.91 -6.11
CA HIS A 123 -7.64 -7.74 -4.93
C HIS A 123 -8.53 -7.08 -3.88
N SER A 124 -9.05 -7.89 -2.95
CA SER A 124 -9.91 -7.41 -1.87
C SER A 124 -9.18 -7.36 -0.53
N PHE A 125 -9.47 -6.33 0.28
CA PHE A 125 -8.96 -6.18 1.65
C PHE A 125 -9.38 -7.29 2.64
N THR A 126 -10.38 -8.10 2.30
CA THR A 126 -10.73 -9.30 3.08
C THR A 126 -9.88 -10.52 2.72
N THR A 127 -9.25 -10.52 1.54
CA THR A 127 -8.46 -11.65 1.01
C THR A 127 -6.99 -11.49 1.30
N PHE A 128 -6.49 -10.25 1.28
CA PHE A 128 -5.13 -9.89 1.65
C PHE A 128 -5.21 -8.76 2.67
N LEU A 129 -4.54 -8.89 3.81
CA LEU A 129 -4.66 -7.91 4.88
C LEU A 129 -3.84 -6.64 4.60
N PRO A 130 -4.34 -5.45 4.97
CA PRO A 130 -3.65 -4.18 4.73
C PRO A 130 -2.20 -4.14 5.24
N ILE A 131 -1.92 -4.71 6.42
CA ILE A 131 -0.62 -4.58 7.09
C ILE A 131 0.44 -5.50 6.47
N GLU A 132 0.04 -6.73 6.14
CA GLU A 132 0.87 -7.72 5.46
C GLU A 132 1.26 -7.22 4.07
N MET A 133 0.26 -6.81 3.26
CA MET A 133 0.52 -6.24 1.92
C MET A 133 1.32 -4.94 1.96
N ALA A 134 1.12 -4.09 2.98
CA ALA A 134 1.93 -2.89 3.17
C ALA A 134 3.41 -3.22 3.39
N THR A 135 3.69 -4.24 4.22
CA THR A 135 5.03 -4.77 4.45
C THR A 135 5.65 -5.28 3.15
N THR A 136 4.92 -6.10 2.41
CA THR A 136 5.37 -6.67 1.13
C THR A 136 5.60 -5.60 0.06
N CYS A 137 4.72 -4.59 -0.04
CA CYS A 137 4.90 -3.49 -0.99
C CYS A 137 6.19 -2.70 -0.70
N LEU A 138 6.53 -2.49 0.57
CA LEU A 138 7.77 -1.83 0.95
C LEU A 138 9.01 -2.71 0.71
N PHE A 139 8.90 -4.02 0.95
CA PHE A 139 9.96 -4.97 0.63
C PHE A 139 10.29 -4.95 -0.87
N LEU A 140 9.30 -5.13 -1.74
CA LEU A 140 9.46 -5.08 -3.19
C LEU A 140 10.00 -3.71 -3.65
N ALA A 141 9.43 -2.60 -3.17
CA ALA A 141 9.89 -1.26 -3.53
C ALA A 141 11.34 -1.00 -3.11
N SER A 142 11.79 -1.52 -1.95
CA SER A 142 13.18 -1.39 -1.53
C SER A 142 14.16 -2.10 -2.46
N LYS A 143 13.74 -3.21 -3.08
CA LYS A 143 14.53 -3.95 -4.07
C LYS A 143 14.51 -3.26 -5.44
N ALA A 144 13.37 -2.73 -5.87
CA ALA A 144 13.22 -2.00 -7.14
C ALA A 144 13.98 -0.67 -7.20
N GLU A 145 14.29 -0.06 -6.05
CA GLU A 145 15.00 1.23 -5.92
C GLU A 145 16.42 1.06 -5.35
N ASP A 146 17.07 -0.08 -5.62
CA ASP A 146 18.47 -0.38 -5.27
C ASP A 146 18.84 -0.11 -3.79
N CYS A 147 17.87 -0.17 -2.90
CA CYS A 147 18.04 -0.01 -1.45
C CYS A 147 17.62 -1.26 -0.65
N PRO A 148 17.91 -2.50 -1.12
CA PRO A 148 17.35 -3.73 -0.55
C PRO A 148 17.74 -3.93 0.91
N LYS A 149 16.88 -4.65 1.64
CA LYS A 149 17.14 -5.18 2.99
C LYS A 149 16.76 -6.65 3.03
N SER A 150 17.38 -7.39 3.95
CA SER A 150 16.98 -8.78 4.23
C SER A 150 15.51 -8.82 4.63
N ILE A 151 14.79 -9.85 4.17
CA ILE A 151 13.39 -10.11 4.52
C ILE A 151 13.17 -10.13 6.04
N ASN A 152 14.13 -10.68 6.78
CA ASN A 152 14.12 -10.71 8.25
C ASN A 152 14.04 -9.30 8.88
N VAL A 153 14.51 -8.25 8.21
CA VAL A 153 14.34 -6.87 8.70
C VAL A 153 12.89 -6.44 8.57
N PHE A 154 12.21 -6.78 7.47
CA PHE A 154 10.79 -6.49 7.30
C PHE A 154 9.94 -7.28 8.29
N SER A 155 10.21 -8.59 8.45
CA SER A 155 9.51 -9.48 9.39
C SER A 155 9.66 -9.05 10.85
N ASP A 156 10.89 -8.77 11.34
CA ASP A 156 11.14 -8.28 12.70
C ASP A 156 10.39 -6.97 12.99
N TYR A 157 10.38 -6.04 12.03
CA TYR A 157 9.72 -4.75 12.23
C TYR A 157 8.22 -4.75 11.99
N TYR A 158 7.70 -5.63 11.12
CA TYR A 158 6.28 -5.94 10.98
C TYR A 158 5.74 -6.44 12.32
N TYR A 159 6.36 -7.51 12.86
CA TYR A 159 5.93 -8.13 14.10
C TYR A 159 6.00 -7.16 15.29
N ARG A 160 7.08 -6.37 15.41
CA ARG A 160 7.17 -5.31 16.44
C ARG A 160 6.05 -4.27 16.36
N LEU A 161 5.49 -4.02 15.17
CA LEU A 161 4.43 -3.03 15.01
C LEU A 161 3.03 -3.63 15.23
N THR A 162 2.85 -4.94 15.06
CA THR A 162 1.59 -5.65 15.34
C THR A 162 1.50 -6.18 16.77
N HIS A 163 2.63 -6.59 17.38
CA HIS A 163 2.74 -7.20 18.71
C HIS A 163 3.44 -6.27 19.71
N ASN A 164 2.97 -5.03 19.85
CA ASN A 164 3.34 -4.09 20.92
C ASN A 164 4.85 -3.83 21.16
N GLY A 165 5.71 -4.05 20.15
CA GLY A 165 7.16 -3.84 20.23
C GLY A 165 8.00 -5.10 20.49
N GLU A 166 7.36 -6.26 20.67
CA GLU A 166 8.03 -7.54 20.88
C GLU A 166 8.93 -7.91 19.70
N LYS A 167 10.06 -8.55 19.98
CA LYS A 167 11.01 -9.01 18.95
C LYS A 167 10.56 -10.38 18.45
N LEU A 168 10.46 -10.53 17.14
CA LEU A 168 10.23 -11.81 16.45
C LEU A 168 11.32 -12.83 16.85
N GLN A 169 10.90 -14.01 17.32
CA GLN A 169 11.77 -15.12 17.68
C GLN A 169 12.16 -15.92 16.44
N GLU A 170 13.26 -16.69 16.51
CA GLU A 170 13.83 -17.39 15.35
C GLU A 170 12.82 -18.33 14.65
N HIS A 171 12.02 -19.07 15.42
CA HIS A 171 10.98 -19.95 14.87
C HIS A 171 9.84 -19.19 14.16
N GLU A 172 9.48 -18.00 14.62
CA GLU A 172 8.38 -17.22 14.03
C GLU A 172 8.75 -16.60 12.66
N PHE A 173 10.05 -16.51 12.32
CA PHE A 173 10.46 -16.16 10.96
C PHE A 173 10.05 -17.21 9.93
N GLU A 174 9.87 -18.48 10.34
CA GLU A 174 9.46 -19.58 9.46
C GLU A 174 8.01 -19.40 8.99
N ASP A 175 7.17 -18.69 9.73
CA ASP A 175 5.80 -18.34 9.33
C ASP A 175 5.73 -16.99 8.57
N VAL A 176 6.43 -15.97 9.07
CA VAL A 176 6.31 -14.60 8.54
C VAL A 176 7.05 -14.40 7.22
N ASN A 177 8.22 -15.04 7.02
CA ASN A 177 8.98 -14.88 5.77
C ASN A 177 8.23 -15.47 4.56
N PRO A 178 7.74 -16.72 4.58
CA PRO A 178 7.04 -17.30 3.41
C PRO A 178 5.75 -16.56 3.06
N MET A 179 5.05 -15.98 4.04
CA MET A 179 3.92 -15.08 3.80
C MET A 179 4.33 -13.87 2.94
N ILE A 180 5.40 -13.17 3.31
CA ILE A 180 5.91 -12.01 2.57
C ILE A 180 6.36 -12.42 1.16
N GLU A 181 7.04 -13.56 1.01
CA GLU A 181 7.47 -14.10 -0.30
C GLU A 181 6.29 -14.48 -1.20
N ALA A 182 5.29 -15.19 -0.67
CA ALA A 182 4.08 -15.54 -1.41
C ALA A 182 3.30 -14.29 -1.86
N TYR A 183 3.17 -13.29 -0.97
CA TYR A 183 2.54 -12.02 -1.30
C TYR A 183 3.37 -11.21 -2.31
N GLU A 184 4.70 -11.29 -2.28
CA GLU A 184 5.55 -10.63 -3.29
C GLU A 184 5.29 -11.22 -4.67
N ILE A 185 5.24 -12.55 -4.80
CA ILE A 185 4.91 -13.22 -6.08
C ILE A 185 3.55 -12.74 -6.58
N ARG A 186 2.54 -12.64 -5.70
CA ARG A 186 1.21 -12.13 -6.07
C ARG A 186 1.25 -10.65 -6.48
N LEU A 187 2.05 -9.83 -5.80
CA LEU A 187 2.22 -8.41 -6.10
C LEU A 187 2.89 -8.21 -7.46
N LEU A 188 3.99 -8.92 -7.74
CA LEU A 188 4.70 -8.90 -9.02
C LEU A 188 3.77 -9.27 -10.20
N GLN A 189 3.00 -10.35 -10.06
CA GLN A 189 2.00 -10.76 -11.05
C GLN A 189 0.92 -9.68 -11.26
N THR A 190 0.46 -9.04 -10.18
CA THR A 190 -0.59 -8.01 -10.24
C THR A 190 -0.10 -6.70 -10.83
N LEU A 191 1.17 -6.36 -10.62
CA LEU A 191 1.84 -5.21 -11.23
C LEU A 191 2.28 -5.48 -12.68
N ALA A 192 2.03 -6.66 -13.24
CA ALA A 192 2.50 -7.07 -14.57
C ALA A 192 4.04 -6.97 -14.74
N PHE A 193 4.79 -7.08 -13.64
CA PHE A 193 6.23 -6.75 -13.56
C PHE A 193 6.58 -5.29 -13.93
N GLU A 194 5.61 -4.38 -14.01
CA GLU A 194 5.83 -2.95 -14.20
C GLU A 194 6.01 -2.26 -12.84
N PHE A 195 7.26 -2.24 -12.38
CA PHE A 195 7.68 -1.63 -11.12
C PHE A 195 8.30 -0.22 -11.31
N ARG A 196 8.38 0.31 -12.53
CA ARG A 196 8.78 1.72 -12.72
C ARG A 196 7.57 2.61 -12.51
N ILE A 197 7.70 3.49 -11.53
CA ILE A 197 6.67 4.47 -11.18
C ILE A 197 7.28 5.86 -11.25
N GLU A 198 6.70 6.68 -12.11
CA GLU A 198 6.89 8.11 -12.10
C GLU A 198 6.11 8.72 -10.94
N LEU A 199 6.75 9.62 -10.20
CA LEU A 199 6.19 10.20 -8.98
C LEU A 199 6.11 11.73 -9.13
N PRO A 200 5.05 12.37 -8.63
CA PRO A 200 4.87 13.84 -8.72
C PRO A 200 6.06 14.60 -8.14
N HIS A 201 6.71 14.01 -7.14
CA HIS A 201 7.98 14.41 -6.54
C HIS A 201 9.06 14.87 -7.54
N ILE A 202 9.22 14.20 -8.69
CA ILE A 202 10.23 14.57 -9.69
C ILE A 202 9.84 15.87 -10.40
N ALA A 203 8.58 15.99 -10.83
CA ALA A 203 8.05 17.22 -11.42
C ALA A 203 8.09 18.40 -10.42
N VAL A 204 7.84 18.16 -9.13
CA VAL A 204 7.97 19.18 -8.07
C VAL A 204 9.41 19.70 -7.91
N ILE A 205 10.42 18.83 -7.99
CA ILE A 205 11.83 19.27 -7.97
C ILE A 205 12.14 20.10 -9.22
N ASN A 206 11.80 19.57 -10.39
CA ASN A 206 12.18 20.12 -11.70
C ASN A 206 11.43 21.39 -12.10
N ALA A 207 10.32 21.73 -11.42
CA ALA A 207 9.52 22.90 -11.73
C ALA A 207 10.36 24.21 -11.69
N PRO A 208 10.18 25.14 -12.64
CA PRO A 208 11.11 26.26 -12.90
C PRO A 208 11.04 27.43 -11.90
N PHE A 209 10.46 27.23 -10.72
CA PHE A 209 10.38 28.26 -9.69
C PHE A 209 11.77 28.57 -9.10
N HIS A 210 12.19 29.83 -9.17
CA HIS A 210 13.51 30.28 -8.71
C HIS A 210 13.53 30.64 -7.21
N SER A 211 14.62 30.26 -6.53
CA SER A 211 15.12 30.63 -5.18
C SER A 211 14.14 30.92 -4.02
N GLN A 212 13.24 31.93 -4.11
CA GLN A 212 12.19 32.13 -3.10
C GLN A 212 11.24 30.92 -2.96
N SER A 213 11.19 30.08 -3.99
CA SER A 213 10.32 28.90 -4.03
C SER A 213 10.85 27.65 -3.32
N ASP A 214 12.05 27.64 -2.74
CA ASP A 214 12.57 26.42 -2.09
C ASP A 214 11.69 25.94 -0.92
N TYR A 215 11.00 26.86 -0.24
CA TYR A 215 10.02 26.52 0.78
C TYR A 215 8.69 26.00 0.18
N LEU A 216 8.19 26.65 -0.87
CA LEU A 216 7.02 26.18 -1.63
C LEU A 216 7.24 24.77 -2.19
N LYS A 217 8.40 24.48 -2.79
CA LYS A 217 8.78 23.14 -3.27
C LYS A 217 8.83 22.10 -2.15
N LYS A 218 9.34 22.45 -0.96
CA LYS A 218 9.32 21.55 0.21
C LYS A 218 7.90 21.24 0.68
N ILE A 219 6.98 22.20 0.61
CA ILE A 219 5.58 22.01 0.98
C ILE A 219 4.82 21.23 -0.10
N ALA A 220 5.02 21.54 -1.40
CA ALA A 220 4.48 20.76 -2.51
C ALA A 220 4.99 19.31 -2.51
N TRP A 221 6.25 19.07 -2.15
CA TRP A 221 6.79 17.72 -1.95
C TRP A 221 6.05 16.97 -0.82
N ARG A 222 5.71 17.67 0.26
CA ARG A 222 4.91 17.11 1.35
C ARG A 222 3.49 16.79 0.92
N PHE A 223 2.78 17.74 0.27
CA PHE A 223 1.46 17.50 -0.29
C PHE A 223 1.44 16.35 -1.30
N SER A 224 2.47 16.22 -2.14
CA SER A 224 2.66 15.06 -3.03
C SER A 224 2.67 13.75 -2.24
N THR A 225 3.45 13.69 -1.16
CA THR A 225 3.57 12.51 -0.27
C THR A 225 2.30 12.23 0.54
N ASP A 226 1.48 13.25 0.79
CA ASP A 226 0.22 13.12 1.52
C ASP A 226 -0.94 12.73 0.59
N MET A 227 -0.97 13.19 -0.66
CA MET A 227 -1.91 12.69 -1.68
C MET A 227 -1.72 11.19 -1.94
N LEU A 228 -0.47 10.71 -2.11
CA LEU A 228 -0.17 9.27 -2.25
C LEU A 228 -0.54 8.42 -1.02
N SER A 229 -0.85 9.05 0.12
CA SER A 229 -1.09 8.36 1.40
C SER A 229 -2.56 8.43 1.83
N PHE A 230 -3.24 9.55 1.58
CA PHE A 230 -4.58 9.81 2.10
C PHE A 230 -5.68 9.72 1.04
N THR A 231 -5.33 9.59 -0.24
CA THR A 231 -6.25 9.64 -1.38
C THR A 231 -5.97 8.52 -2.38
N THR A 232 -6.88 8.29 -3.32
CA THR A 232 -6.68 7.42 -4.49
C THR A 232 -6.31 8.20 -5.75
N LEU A 233 -5.83 9.45 -5.64
CA LEU A 233 -5.53 10.29 -6.81
C LEU A 233 -4.43 9.70 -7.72
N CYS A 234 -3.51 8.92 -7.17
CA CYS A 234 -2.48 8.16 -7.92
C CYS A 234 -3.03 6.99 -8.76
N LEU A 235 -4.33 6.74 -8.70
CA LEU A 235 -5.05 5.81 -9.56
C LEU A 235 -5.93 6.53 -10.59
N GLN A 236 -5.97 7.87 -10.59
CA GLN A 236 -6.87 8.68 -11.43
C GLN A 236 -6.12 9.68 -12.32
N TYR A 237 -4.94 10.14 -11.88
CA TYR A 237 -4.20 11.22 -12.53
C TYR A 237 -2.72 10.90 -12.62
N ASP A 238 -2.10 11.34 -13.72
CA ASP A 238 -0.66 11.22 -13.97
C ASP A 238 0.15 12.14 -13.05
N GLU A 239 1.46 11.85 -12.91
CA GLU A 239 2.37 12.50 -11.97
C GLU A 239 2.50 14.02 -12.18
N LYS A 240 2.43 14.52 -13.42
CA LYS A 240 2.40 15.97 -13.72
C LYS A 240 1.17 16.66 -13.13
N VAL A 241 -0.01 16.05 -13.28
CA VAL A 241 -1.28 16.59 -12.75
C VAL A 241 -1.26 16.57 -11.22
N LEU A 242 -0.74 15.49 -10.62
CA LEU A 242 -0.53 15.40 -9.18
C LEU A 242 0.48 16.44 -8.68
N ALA A 243 1.56 16.73 -9.41
CA ALA A 243 2.52 17.77 -9.05
C ALA A 243 1.90 19.17 -9.12
N ALA A 244 1.09 19.46 -10.14
CA ALA A 244 0.32 20.68 -10.25
C ALA A 244 -0.67 20.86 -9.08
N ALA A 245 -1.41 19.81 -8.72
CA ALA A 245 -2.29 19.79 -7.55
C ALA A 245 -1.53 20.00 -6.24
N ALA A 246 -0.31 19.45 -6.12
CA ALA A 246 0.55 19.66 -4.96
C ALA A 246 1.03 21.12 -4.84
N PHE A 247 1.35 21.77 -5.96
CA PHE A 247 1.68 23.21 -5.96
C PHE A 247 0.46 24.06 -5.64
N TYR A 248 -0.73 23.75 -6.18
CA TYR A 248 -1.97 24.44 -5.84
C TYR A 248 -2.25 24.41 -4.33
N ALA A 249 -2.20 23.22 -3.72
CA ALA A 249 -2.37 23.05 -2.28
C ALA A 249 -1.27 23.77 -1.47
N ALA A 250 -0.02 23.78 -1.96
CA ALA A 250 1.08 24.50 -1.33
C ALA A 250 0.95 26.03 -1.41
N GLY A 251 0.47 26.57 -2.54
CA GLY A 251 0.18 27.99 -2.71
C GLY A 251 -0.97 28.44 -1.81
N ALA A 252 -2.07 27.69 -1.79
CA ALA A 252 -3.22 27.93 -0.91
C ALA A 252 -2.87 27.82 0.59
N TYR A 253 -1.89 26.99 0.97
CA TYR A 253 -1.40 26.91 2.35
C TYR A 253 -0.47 28.08 2.75
N LEU A 254 0.10 28.79 1.77
CA LEU A 254 1.05 29.89 1.99
C LEU A 254 0.48 31.28 1.62
N ASP A 255 -0.78 31.35 1.19
CA ASP A 255 -1.41 32.53 0.60
C ASP A 255 -0.62 33.10 -0.61
N ILE A 256 -0.06 32.22 -1.44
CA ILE A 256 0.69 32.57 -2.67
C ILE A 256 -0.11 32.15 -3.90
N ASP A 257 -0.36 33.09 -4.81
CA ASP A 257 -0.92 32.75 -6.13
C ASP A 257 0.11 32.01 -6.99
N VAL A 258 -0.18 30.74 -7.25
CA VAL A 258 0.61 29.82 -8.08
C VAL A 258 -0.06 29.51 -9.43
N THR A 259 -1.20 30.13 -9.71
CA THR A 259 -2.10 29.76 -10.83
C THR A 259 -1.41 29.84 -12.19
N ILE A 260 -0.65 30.91 -12.43
CA ILE A 260 0.11 31.13 -13.68
C ILE A 260 1.13 29.99 -13.93
N PHE A 261 1.69 29.41 -12.87
CA PHE A 261 2.72 28.37 -12.95
C PHE A 261 2.15 26.94 -13.02
N ILE A 262 0.88 26.75 -12.63
CA ILE A 262 0.19 25.46 -12.79
C ILE A 262 -0.07 25.17 -14.26
N TYR A 263 -0.44 26.18 -15.05
CA TYR A 263 -0.68 26.02 -16.48
C TYR A 263 0.56 25.54 -17.25
N SER A 264 1.77 25.99 -16.90
CA SER A 264 3.01 25.54 -17.54
C SER A 264 3.44 24.12 -17.16
N LEU A 265 3.01 23.59 -16.00
CA LEU A 265 3.23 22.18 -15.62
C LEU A 265 2.21 21.22 -16.26
N SER A 266 1.02 21.71 -16.61
CA SER A 266 -0.04 20.91 -17.26
C SER A 266 0.10 20.85 -18.78
N THR A 267 0.94 21.69 -19.40
CA THR A 267 1.09 21.82 -20.86
C THR A 267 2.43 21.37 -21.41
N ALA A 268 3.31 20.86 -20.54
CA ALA A 268 4.64 20.31 -20.86
C ALA A 268 4.69 18.81 -20.53
#